data_AF-A0A357BM37-F1
#
_entry.id   AF-A0A357BM37-F1
#
_cell.length_a   1.000
_cell.length_b   1.000
_cell.length_c   1.000
_cell.angle_alpha   90.00
_cell.angle_beta   90.00
_cell.angle_gamma   90.00
#
_symmetry.space_group_name_H-M   'P 1'
#
loop_
_entity.id
_entity.type
_entity.pdbx_description
1 polymer ?
#
loop_
_entity_poly.entity_id
_entity_poly.type
_entity_poly.pdbx_seq_one_letter_code
_entity_poly.pdbx_strand_id
1 'polypeptide(L)'
;MSTVNLGEVYYIVLRECGPKKASEIEEIIKELPIEIIDVTWELAKEAARFKAAHKLSYADCFTAALARLHKGEVITGDKEFKSIVNEVKVDWIE
;
A
#
# COMPACT_ATOMS: atom_id res chain seq x y z
N MET A 1 -2.36 -6.65 1.44
CA MET A 1 -2.04 -5.23 1.72
C MET A 1 -1.04 -5.14 2.86
N SER A 2 -0.13 -4.16 2.92
CA SER A 2 0.78 -4.03 4.07
C SER A 2 0.12 -3.29 5.25
N THR A 3 0.64 -3.48 6.47
CA THR A 3 0.16 -2.70 7.63
C THR A 3 0.42 -1.19 7.51
N VAL A 4 1.42 -0.77 6.72
CA VAL A 4 1.65 0.67 6.43
C VAL A 4 0.52 1.25 5.60
N ASN A 5 0.06 0.53 4.56
CA ASN A 5 -1.05 0.99 3.73
C ASN A 5 -2.38 0.97 4.50
N LEU A 6 -2.60 -0.03 5.35
CA LEU A 6 -3.74 -0.03 6.28
C LEU A 6 -3.71 1.20 7.20
N GLY A 7 -2.53 1.54 7.74
CA GLY A 7 -2.33 2.73 8.55
C GLY A 7 -2.63 4.04 7.80
N GLU A 8 -2.27 4.11 6.51
CA GLU A 8 -2.60 5.26 5.65
C GLU A 8 -4.11 5.41 5.44
N VAL A 9 -4.82 4.31 5.15
CA VAL A 9 -6.29 4.31 5.05
C VAL A 9 -6.91 4.76 6.37
N TYR A 10 -6.47 4.20 7.50
CA TYR A 10 -6.95 4.57 8.82
C TYR A 10 -6.72 6.06 9.12
N TYR A 11 -5.53 6.57 8.83
CA TYR A 11 -5.17 7.99 9.01
C TYR A 11 -6.07 8.91 8.19
N ILE A 12 -6.29 8.62 6.91
CA ILE A 12 -7.13 9.44 6.02
C ILE A 12 -8.55 9.50 6.58
N VAL A 13 -9.14 8.35 6.91
CA VAL A 13 -10.50 8.29 7.46
C VAL A 13 -10.59 8.97 8.83
N LEU A 14 -9.59 8.80 9.70
CA LEU A 14 -9.55 9.49 10.99
C LEU A 14 -9.53 11.01 10.81
N ARG A 15 -8.68 11.51 9.90
CA ARG A 15 -8.53 12.94 9.62
C ARG A 15 -9.79 13.55 9.03
N GLU A 16 -10.46 12.84 8.13
CA GLU A 16 -11.58 13.38 7.33
C GLU A 16 -12.95 13.10 7.95
N CYS A 17 -13.12 11.97 8.63
CA CYS A 17 -14.40 11.46 9.11
C CYS A 17 -14.47 11.24 10.63
N GLY A 18 -13.34 11.38 11.33
CA GLY A 18 -13.25 11.24 12.78
C GLY A 18 -13.13 9.80 13.29
N PRO A 19 -12.90 9.63 14.60
CA PRO A 19 -12.46 8.36 15.20
C PRO A 19 -13.48 7.23 15.07
N LYS A 20 -14.79 7.55 15.12
CA LYS A 20 -15.83 6.52 14.97
C LYS A 20 -15.75 5.84 13.60
N LYS A 21 -15.60 6.63 12.52
CA LYS A 21 -15.46 6.07 11.16
C LYS A 21 -14.12 5.37 10.93
N ALA A 22 -13.05 5.84 11.59
CA ALA A 22 -11.75 5.17 11.53
C ALA A 22 -11.80 3.77 12.15
N SER A 23 -12.48 3.58 13.28
CA SER A 23 -12.69 2.25 13.86
C SER A 23 -13.59 1.37 12.99
N GLU A 24 -14.65 1.93 12.40
CA GLU A 24 -15.54 1.17 11.51
C GLU A 24 -14.81 0.67 10.25
N ILE A 25 -13.94 1.48 9.63
CA ILE A 25 -13.19 1.05 8.45
C ILE A 25 -12.15 -0.04 8.78
N GLU A 26 -11.55 0.01 9.97
CA GLU A 26 -10.61 -1.03 10.42
C GLU A 26 -11.31 -2.39 10.50
N GLU A 27 -12.49 -2.45 11.10
CA GLU A 27 -13.28 -3.68 11.20
C GLU A 27 -13.76 -4.18 9.83
N ILE A 28 -14.24 -3.27 8.96
CA ILE A 28 -14.61 -3.63 7.58
C ILE A 28 -13.43 -4.27 6.85
N ILE A 29 -12.23 -3.70 6.96
CA ILE A 29 -11.04 -4.22 6.27
C ILE A 29 -10.67 -5.61 6.79
N LYS A 30 -10.81 -5.87 8.10
CA LYS A 30 -10.55 -7.20 8.69
C LYS A 30 -11.54 -8.27 8.20
N GLU A 31 -12.74 -7.88 7.76
CA GLU A 31 -13.75 -8.81 7.21
C GLU A 31 -13.59 -9.07 5.70
N LEU A 32 -12.82 -8.24 4.98
CA LEU A 32 -12.56 -8.44 3.56
C LEU A 32 -11.72 -9.70 3.34
N PRO A 33 -11.88 -10.40 2.19
CA PRO A 33 -11.06 -11.55 1.83
C PRO A 33 -9.66 -11.12 1.35
N ILE A 34 -8.97 -10.29 2.12
CA ILE A 34 -7.62 -9.81 1.86
C ILE A 34 -6.71 -10.13 3.04
N GLU A 35 -5.45 -10.41 2.75
CA GLU A 35 -4.44 -10.62 3.78
C GLU A 35 -3.73 -9.29 4.12
N ILE A 36 -3.61 -8.99 5.41
CA ILE A 36 -2.81 -7.87 5.91
C ILE A 36 -1.44 -8.42 6.32
N ILE A 37 -0.39 -7.96 5.66
CA ILE A 37 0.98 -8.40 5.85
C ILE A 37 1.73 -7.40 6.73
N ASP A 38 2.24 -7.87 7.87
CA ASP A 38 3.09 -7.08 8.74
C ASP A 38 4.39 -6.66 8.06
N VAL A 39 4.83 -5.43 8.32
CA VAL A 39 6.09 -4.94 7.78
C VAL A 39 7.28 -5.59 8.48
N THR A 40 7.98 -6.45 7.74
CA THR A 40 9.28 -6.98 8.12
C THR A 40 10.41 -6.03 7.70
N TRP A 41 11.62 -6.24 8.23
CA TRP A 41 12.80 -5.51 7.77
C TRP A 41 13.09 -5.74 6.27
N GLU A 42 12.83 -6.95 5.77
CA GLU A 42 13.01 -7.25 4.34
C GLU A 42 12.08 -6.37 3.48
N LEU A 43 10.80 -6.28 3.85
CA LEU A 43 9.82 -5.45 3.16
C LEU A 43 10.18 -3.96 3.25
N ALA A 44 10.58 -3.47 4.44
CA ALA A 44 10.99 -2.08 4.62
C ALA A 44 12.23 -1.70 3.80
N LYS A 45 13.22 -2.58 3.76
CA LYS A 45 14.43 -2.41 2.93
C LYS A 45 14.09 -2.38 1.45
N GLU A 46 13.13 -3.20 1.02
CA GLU A 46 12.67 -3.22 -0.37
C GLU A 46 11.91 -1.93 -0.73
N ALA A 47 11.02 -1.45 0.14
CA ALA A 47 10.35 -0.17 -0.02
C ALA A 47 11.36 1.00 -0.10
N ALA A 48 12.42 0.97 0.71
CA ALA A 48 13.48 1.97 0.65
C ALA A 48 14.22 1.97 -0.71
N ARG A 49 14.38 0.82 -1.38
CA ARG A 49 14.95 0.75 -2.73
C ARG A 49 14.06 1.44 -3.75
N PHE A 50 12.75 1.17 -3.71
CA PHE A 50 11.78 1.87 -4.54
C PHE A 50 11.80 3.38 -4.28
N LYS A 51 11.84 3.80 -3.02
CA LYS A 51 11.88 5.23 -2.66
C LYS A 51 13.14 5.95 -3.15
N ALA A 52 14.27 5.25 -3.15
CA ALA A 52 15.53 5.81 -3.63
C ALA A 52 15.57 5.93 -5.17
N ALA A 53 14.93 5.00 -5.88
CA ALA A 53 14.93 4.95 -7.34
C ALA A 53 13.80 5.77 -8.00
N HIS A 54 12.67 5.95 -7.33
CA HIS A 54 11.46 6.56 -7.90
C HIS A 54 10.89 7.67 -7.02
N LYS A 55 10.12 8.56 -7.66
CA LYS A 55 9.37 9.62 -6.97
C LYS A 55 8.00 9.12 -6.52
N LEU A 56 7.98 8.13 -5.65
CA LEU A 56 6.77 7.62 -4.99
C LEU A 56 6.67 8.13 -3.55
N SER A 57 5.46 8.19 -2.99
CA SER A 57 5.32 8.33 -1.54
C SER A 57 5.95 7.11 -0.83
N TYR A 58 6.32 7.24 0.45
CA TYR A 58 6.93 6.09 1.14
C TYR A 58 5.93 4.96 1.38
N ALA A 59 4.64 5.27 1.57
CA ALA A 59 3.58 4.27 1.69
C ALA A 59 3.37 3.51 0.37
N ASP A 60 3.40 4.19 -0.77
CA ASP A 60 3.33 3.55 -2.10
C ASP A 60 4.52 2.65 -2.38
N CYS A 61 5.70 2.99 -1.84
CA CYS A 61 6.86 2.12 -1.91
C CYS A 61 6.63 0.79 -1.18
N PHE A 62 5.85 0.75 -0.10
CA PHE A 62 5.47 -0.51 0.56
C PHE A 62 4.52 -1.34 -0.31
N THR A 63 3.60 -0.69 -1.03
CA THR A 63 2.74 -1.37 -2.02
C THR A 63 3.57 -2.02 -3.11
N ALA A 64 4.50 -1.27 -3.72
CA ALA A 64 5.40 -1.78 -4.75
C ALA A 64 6.32 -2.89 -4.23
N ALA A 65 6.90 -2.71 -3.04
CA ALA A 65 7.78 -3.70 -2.42
C ALA A 65 7.06 -5.01 -2.12
N LEU A 66 5.84 -4.94 -1.58
CA LEU A 66 5.05 -6.13 -1.29
C LEU A 66 4.70 -6.89 -2.57
N ALA A 67 4.28 -6.16 -3.62
CA ALA A 67 4.02 -6.76 -4.93
C ALA A 67 5.27 -7.45 -5.49
N ARG A 68 6.45 -6.81 -5.41
CA ARG A 68 7.71 -7.40 -5.89
C ARG A 68 8.09 -8.67 -5.13
N LEU A 69 8.04 -8.65 -3.80
CA LEU A 69 8.44 -9.79 -2.96
C LEU A 69 7.51 -11.00 -3.14
N HIS A 70 6.22 -10.75 -3.31
CA HIS A 70 5.22 -11.81 -3.47
C HIS A 70 4.90 -12.16 -4.93
N LYS A 71 5.61 -11.55 -5.91
CA LYS A 71 5.30 -11.67 -7.35
C LYS A 71 3.84 -11.36 -7.67
N GLY A 72 3.27 -10.41 -6.92
CA GLY A 72 1.90 -9.93 -7.08
C GLY A 72 1.82 -8.75 -8.05
N GLU A 73 0.63 -8.17 -8.11
CA GLU A 73 0.30 -7.03 -8.97
C GLU A 73 -0.17 -5.88 -8.09
N VAL A 74 0.20 -4.66 -8.45
CA VAL A 74 -0.34 -3.45 -7.82
C VAL A 74 -1.64 -3.09 -8.51
N ILE A 75 -2.75 -3.04 -7.77
CA ILE A 75 -4.04 -2.57 -8.26
C ILE A 75 -4.20 -1.12 -7.82
N THR A 76 -4.25 -0.18 -8.77
CA THR A 76 -4.32 1.26 -8.43
C THR A 76 -4.87 2.12 -9.57
N GLY A 77 -5.49 3.25 -9.21
CA GLY A 77 -5.80 4.34 -10.14
C GLY A 77 -4.73 5.45 -10.15
N ASP A 78 -3.72 5.35 -9.28
CA ASP A 78 -2.71 6.40 -9.11
C ASP A 78 -1.61 6.34 -10.16
N LYS A 79 -1.55 7.37 -11.00
CA LYS A 79 -0.59 7.52 -12.10
C LYS A 79 0.87 7.60 -11.63
N GLU A 80 1.16 7.87 -10.36
CA GLU A 80 2.53 7.83 -9.81
C GLU A 80 3.21 6.45 -10.04
N PHE A 81 2.42 5.37 -10.03
CA PHE A 81 2.89 4.00 -10.27
C PHE A 81 3.36 3.74 -11.71
N LYS A 82 3.13 4.66 -12.65
CA LYS A 82 3.70 4.57 -14.01
C LYS A 82 5.23 4.53 -13.99
N SER A 83 5.85 5.07 -12.94
CA SER A 83 7.30 5.10 -12.79
C SER A 83 7.93 3.72 -12.50
N ILE A 84 7.14 2.71 -12.11
CA ILE A 84 7.63 1.38 -11.68
C ILE A 84 7.08 0.21 -12.51
N VAL A 85 6.38 0.46 -13.61
CA VAL A 85 5.75 -0.59 -14.45
C VAL A 85 6.73 -1.59 -15.06
N ASN A 86 8.02 -1.24 -15.11
CA ASN A 86 9.08 -2.14 -15.58
C ASN A 86 9.63 -3.05 -14.46
N GLU A 87 9.27 -2.81 -13.21
CA GLU A 87 9.77 -3.51 -12.02
C GLU A 87 8.69 -4.34 -11.33
N VAL A 88 7.43 -3.88 -11.40
CA VAL A 88 6.26 -4.59 -10.88
C VAL A 88 5.10 -4.51 -11.87
N LYS A 89 4.27 -5.55 -11.90
CA LYS A 89 3.04 -5.53 -12.70
C LYS A 89 2.03 -4.61 -12.02
N VAL A 90 1.39 -3.76 -12.83
CA VAL A 90 0.37 -2.80 -12.37
C VAL A 90 -0.92 -3.06 -13.14
N ASP A 91 -2.00 -3.28 -12.42
CA ASP A 91 -3.37 -3.34 -12.92
C ASP A 91 -4.08 -2.03 -12.62
N TRP A 92 -4.59 -1.38 -13.66
CA TRP A 92 -5.10 -0.02 -13.58
C TRP A 92 -6.62 -0.03 -13.43
N ILE A 93 -7.13 0.56 -12.36
CA ILE A 93 -8.57 0.73 -12.13
C ILE A 93 -9.00 2.15 -12.54
N GLU A 94 -10.15 2.25 -13.19
CA GLU A 94 -10.75 3.51 -13.70
C GLU A 94 -11.37 4.37 -12.60
#